data_AF-A0AAW9J5I2-F1
#
_entry.id   AF-A0AAW9J5I2-F1
#
_cell.length_a   1.000
_cell.length_b   1.000
_cell.length_c   1.000
_cell.angle_alpha   90.00
_cell.angle_beta   90.00
_cell.angle_gamma   90.00
#
_symmetry.space_group_name_H-M   'P 1'
#
loop_
_entity.id
_entity.type
_entity.pdbx_description
1 polymer ?
#
loop_
_entity_poly.entity_id
_entity_poly.type
_entity_poly.pdbx_seq_one_letter_code
_entity_poly.pdbx_strand_id
1 'polypeptide(L)'
;MMYEDMKKILKGIVENEFNHVQEFREKDFSDNDLEQMELTKATEELFKKLNKDMPKEYQDLLHNFYEAMTIEWINYCNYYFKEGIRAGLT
;
A
#
# COMPACT_ATOMS: atom_id res chain seq x y z
N MET A 1 -25.33 -13.71 -16.59
CA MET A 1 -25.23 -12.77 -15.46
C MET A 1 -25.53 -11.39 -16.01
N MET A 2 -26.50 -10.64 -15.46
CA MET A 2 -26.83 -9.32 -16.01
C MET A 2 -25.61 -8.41 -15.82
N TYR A 3 -25.21 -7.71 -16.87
CA TYR A 3 -24.03 -6.84 -16.90
C TYR A 3 -23.89 -5.95 -15.64
N GLU A 4 -25.03 -5.44 -15.15
CA GLU A 4 -25.09 -4.62 -13.94
C GLU A 4 -24.73 -5.38 -12.65
N ASP A 5 -25.10 -6.65 -12.54
CA ASP A 5 -24.73 -7.49 -11.38
C ASP A 5 -23.22 -7.71 -11.35
N MET A 6 -22.62 -7.94 -12.53
CA MET A 6 -21.17 -8.12 -12.65
C MET A 6 -20.43 -6.83 -12.29
N LYS A 7 -20.90 -5.68 -12.76
CA LYS A 7 -20.34 -4.38 -12.43
C LYS A 7 -20.41 -4.09 -10.92
N LYS A 8 -21.52 -4.44 -10.28
CA LYS A 8 -21.69 -4.29 -8.82
C LYS A 8 -20.72 -5.18 -8.04
N ILE A 9 -20.55 -6.43 -8.46
CA ILE A 9 -19.59 -7.36 -7.86
C ILE A 9 -18.15 -6.82 -7.99
N LEU A 10 -17.74 -6.41 -9.20
CA LEU A 10 -16.39 -5.89 -9.43
C LEU A 10 -16.09 -4.63 -8.60
N LYS A 11 -17.06 -3.72 -8.50
CA LYS A 11 -16.93 -2.55 -7.64
C LYS A 11 -16.77 -2.95 -6.17
N GLY A 12 -17.57 -3.91 -5.70
CA GLY A 12 -17.46 -4.43 -4.34
C GLY A 12 -16.11 -5.09 -4.05
N ILE A 13 -15.53 -5.83 -5.00
CA ILE A 13 -14.20 -6.44 -4.86
C ILE A 13 -13.12 -5.36 -4.68
N VAL A 14 -13.11 -4.35 -5.56
CA VAL A 14 -12.16 -3.23 -5.47
C VAL A 14 -12.33 -2.45 -4.17
N GLU A 15 -13.57 -2.14 -3.78
CA GLU A 15 -13.84 -1.40 -2.54
C GLU A 15 -13.45 -2.20 -1.30
N ASN A 16 -13.64 -3.53 -1.31
CA ASN A 16 -13.25 -4.39 -0.20
C ASN A 16 -11.72 -4.44 -0.07
N GLU A 17 -11.00 -4.66 -1.17
CA GLU A 17 -9.53 -4.77 -1.16
C GLU A 17 -8.84 -3.52 -0.57
N PHE A 18 -9.30 -2.32 -0.95
CA PHE A 18 -8.64 -1.07 -0.57
C PHE A 18 -9.21 -0.40 0.69
N ASN A 19 -10.40 -0.79 1.16
CA ASN A 19 -11.00 -0.23 2.38
C ASN A 19 -11.05 -1.22 3.55
N HIS A 20 -10.90 -2.52 3.29
CA HIS A 20 -10.91 -3.58 4.29
C HIS A 20 -9.65 -4.40 4.06
N VAL A 21 -8.54 -3.88 4.57
CA VAL A 21 -7.26 -4.58 4.57
C VAL A 21 -7.51 -5.98 5.15
N GLN A 22 -7.19 -7.02 4.38
CA GLN A 22 -7.12 -8.38 4.91
C GLN A 22 -5.99 -8.38 5.94
N GLU A 23 -6.34 -8.09 7.19
CA GLU A 23 -5.47 -8.36 8.31
C GLU A 23 -4.97 -9.80 8.17
N PHE A 24 -3.72 -10.05 8.56
CA PHE A 24 -3.03 -11.34 8.60
C PHE A 24 -2.12 -11.73 7.41
N ARG A 25 -2.45 -11.52 6.13
CA ARG A 25 -1.56 -12.02 5.03
C ARG A 25 -0.35 -11.15 4.75
N GLU A 26 -0.51 -9.83 4.72
CA GLU A 26 0.62 -8.91 4.51
C GLU A 26 1.64 -9.01 5.64
N LYS A 27 1.15 -9.22 6.87
CA LYS A 27 1.99 -9.44 8.03
C LYS A 27 2.79 -10.74 7.88
N ASP A 28 2.14 -11.83 7.49
CA ASP A 28 2.82 -13.10 7.23
C ASP A 28 3.88 -12.97 6.13
N PHE A 29 3.59 -12.25 5.04
CA PHE A 29 4.61 -11.92 4.03
C PHE A 29 5.77 -11.12 4.62
N SER A 30 5.47 -10.04 5.33
CA SER A 30 6.50 -9.14 5.91
C SER A 30 7.36 -9.82 6.97
N ASP A 31 6.81 -10.79 7.71
CA ASP A 31 7.48 -11.49 8.80
C ASP A 31 8.27 -12.71 8.33
N ASN A 32 7.98 -13.27 7.15
CA ASN A 32 8.60 -14.51 6.67
C ASN A 32 9.43 -14.34 5.38
N ASP A 33 9.21 -13.29 4.60
CA ASP A 33 10.01 -13.03 3.40
C ASP A 33 11.33 -12.35 3.78
N LEU A 34 12.45 -13.06 3.59
CA LEU A 34 13.77 -12.59 4.03
C LEU A 34 14.18 -11.26 3.39
N GLU A 35 13.92 -11.09 2.09
CA GLU A 35 14.27 -9.86 1.36
C GLU A 35 13.46 -8.67 1.90
N GLN A 36 12.16 -8.87 2.12
CA GLN A 36 11.28 -7.85 2.69
C GLN A 36 11.67 -7.49 4.12
N MET A 37 12.04 -8.48 4.95
CA MET A 37 12.50 -8.25 6.32
C MET A 37 13.79 -7.43 6.37
N GLU A 38 14.76 -7.75 5.52
CA GLU A 38 16.03 -7.03 5.41
C GLU A 38 15.80 -5.59 4.95
N LEU A 39 14.95 -5.40 3.94
CA LEU A 39 14.57 -4.08 3.45
C LEU A 39 13.86 -3.24 4.51
N THR A 40 12.95 -3.85 5.28
CA THR A 40 12.22 -3.20 6.37
C THR A 40 13.19 -2.70 7.44
N LYS A 41 14.12 -3.55 7.89
CA LYS A 41 15.15 -3.17 8.87
C LYS A 41 16.04 -2.04 8.35
N ALA A 42 16.52 -2.15 7.10
CA ALA A 42 17.35 -1.12 6.50
C ALA A 42 16.63 0.24 6.42
N THR A 43 15.35 0.22 6.05
CA THR A 43 14.51 1.42 5.97
C THR A 43 14.31 2.06 7.34
N GLU A 44 14.01 1.28 8.37
CA GLU A 44 13.87 1.77 9.75
C GLU A 44 15.17 2.39 10.28
N GLU A 45 16.32 1.76 10.02
CA GLU A 45 17.61 2.29 10.44
C GLU A 45 17.95 3.61 9.77
N LEU A 46 17.68 3.73 8.46
CA LEU A 46 17.85 4.97 7.71
C LEU A 46 16.95 6.07 8.27
N PHE A 47 15.68 5.75 8.52
CA PHE A 47 14.72 6.71 9.08
C PHE A 47 15.15 7.18 10.48
N LYS A 48 15.59 6.27 11.35
CA LYS A 48 16.12 6.61 12.68
C LYS A 48 17.35 7.53 12.58
N LYS A 49 18.29 7.22 11.68
CA LYS A 49 19.48 8.06 11.44
C LYS A 49 19.11 9.44 10.94
N LEU A 50 18.17 9.52 10.00
CA LEU A 50 17.70 10.78 9.43
C LEU A 50 17.00 11.66 10.47
N ASN A 51 16.21 11.05 11.37
CA ASN A 51 15.44 11.79 12.37
C ASN A 51 16.25 12.23 13.60
N LYS A 52 17.34 11.53 13.94
CA LYS A 52 18.06 11.69 15.22
C LYS A 52 18.37 13.13 15.59
N ASP A 53 18.85 13.91 14.62
CA ASP A 53 19.29 15.29 14.83
C ASP A 53 18.47 16.30 13.98
N MET A 54 17.36 15.84 13.40
CA MET A 54 16.53 16.67 12.53
C MET A 54 15.64 17.61 13.35
N PRO A 55 15.60 18.92 13.05
CA PRO A 55 14.64 19.86 13.62
C PRO A 55 13.20 19.39 13.46
N LYS A 56 12.36 19.63 14.47
CA LYS A 56 10.96 19.15 14.51
C LYS A 56 10.14 19.57 13.28
N GLU A 57 10.31 20.81 12.81
CA GLU A 57 9.64 21.31 11.60
C GLU A 57 9.97 20.47 10.35
N TYR A 58 11.22 20.03 10.20
CA TYR A 58 11.62 19.17 9.10
C TYR A 58 11.17 17.72 9.28
N GLN A 59 11.07 17.23 10.52
CA GLN A 59 10.46 15.92 10.79
C GLN A 59 8.98 15.90 10.39
N ASP A 60 8.25 16.97 10.73
CA ASP A 60 6.83 17.10 10.38
C ASP A 60 6.64 17.23 8.86
N LEU A 61 7.50 18.01 8.19
CA LEU A 61 7.50 18.11 6.73
C LEU A 61 7.81 16.75 6.07
N LEU A 62 8.81 16.02 6.58
CA LEU A 62 9.17 14.71 6.10
C LEU A 62 8.04 13.69 6.29
N HIS A 63 7.35 13.76 7.43
CA HIS A 63 6.18 12.92 7.70
C HIS A 63 5.06 13.18 6.68
N ASN A 64 4.68 14.45 6.47
CA ASN A 64 3.66 14.83 5.49
C ASN A 64 4.05 14.41 4.07
N PHE A 65 5.34 14.51 3.73
CA PHE A 65 5.86 14.05 2.45
C PHE A 65 5.70 12.53 2.27
N TYR A 66 6.08 11.73 3.27
CA TYR A 66 5.88 10.28 3.23
C TYR A 66 4.40 9.90 3.19
N GLU A 67 3.53 10.61 3.91
CA GLU A 67 2.08 10.40 3.86
C GLU A 67 1.54 10.64 2.44
N ALA A 68 1.89 11.78 1.82
CA ALA A 68 1.49 12.10 0.46
C ALA A 68 2.00 11.07 -0.56
N MET A 69 3.26 10.65 -0.44
CA MET A 69 3.81 9.55 -1.26
C MET A 69 3.03 8.25 -1.05
N THR A 70 2.72 7.89 0.20
CA THR A 70 1.99 6.64 0.49
C THR A 70 0.61 6.65 -0.16
N ILE A 71 -0.09 7.78 -0.11
CA ILE A 71 -1.39 7.97 -0.80
C ILE A 71 -1.24 7.83 -2.32
N GLU A 72 -0.19 8.42 -2.91
CA GLU A 72 0.09 8.27 -4.33
C GLU A 72 0.29 6.79 -4.72
N TRP A 73 1.06 6.05 -3.93
CA TRP A 73 1.31 4.62 -4.15
C TRP A 73 0.04 3.78 -4.01
N ILE A 74 -0.80 4.06 -3.03
CA ILE A 74 -2.13 3.42 -2.88
C ILE A 74 -2.98 3.65 -4.14
N ASN A 75 -2.95 4.86 -4.71
CA ASN A 75 -3.67 5.17 -5.94
C ASN A 75 -3.14 4.35 -7.13
N TYR A 76 -1.81 4.17 -7.25
CA TYR A 76 -1.23 3.29 -8.27
C TYR A 76 -1.63 1.83 -8.08
N CYS A 77 -1.58 1.31 -6.85
CA CYS A 77 -2.03 -0.06 -6.56
C CYS A 77 -3.49 -0.27 -6.97
N ASN A 78 -4.38 0.69 -6.66
CA ASN A 78 -5.78 0.66 -7.07
C ASN A 78 -5.95 0.66 -8.59
N TYR A 79 -5.16 1.50 -9.29
CA TYR A 79 -5.14 1.51 -10.75
C TYR A 79 -4.73 0.15 -11.32
N TYR A 80 -3.57 -0.39 -10.92
CA TYR A 80 -3.07 -1.67 -11.45
C TYR A 80 -3.95 -2.85 -11.08
N PHE A 81 -4.57 -2.85 -9.90
CA PHE A 81 -5.56 -3.87 -9.51
C PHE A 81 -6.75 -3.88 -10.47
N LYS A 82 -7.29 -2.70 -10.82
CA LYS A 82 -8.36 -2.58 -11.83
C LYS A 82 -7.91 -3.03 -13.21
N GLU A 83 -6.70 -2.69 -13.64
CA GLU A 83 -6.16 -3.17 -14.92
C GLU A 83 -5.99 -4.70 -14.93
N GLY A 84 -5.54 -5.29 -13.82
CA GLY A 84 -5.44 -6.74 -13.65
C GLY A 84 -6.80 -7.44 -13.76
N ILE A 85 -7.83 -6.90 -13.12
CA ILE A 85 -9.22 -7.38 -13.28
C ILE A 85 -9.64 -7.33 -14.75
N ARG A 86 -9.39 -6.21 -15.45
CA ARG A 86 -9.76 -6.08 -16.86
C ARG A 86 -9.06 -7.13 -17.72
N ALA A 87 -7.76 -7.32 -17.54
CA ALA A 87 -6.98 -8.29 -18.29
C ALA A 87 -7.42 -9.75 -18.02
N GLY A 88 -7.88 -10.06 -16.80
CA GLY A 88 -8.39 -11.39 -16.47
C GLY A 88 -9.80 -11.68 -17.00
N LEU A 89 -10.53 -10.65 -17.47
CA LEU A 89 -11.87 -10.76 -18.04
C LEU A 89 -11.91 -10.69 -19.57
N THR A 90 -10.78 -10.40 -20.20
CA THR A 90 -10.56 -10.53 -21.66
C THR A 90 -10.07 -11.91 -22.03
#